data_AF-A0A089M520-F1
#
_entry.id   AF-A0A089M520-F1
#
_cell.length_a   1.000
_cell.length_b   1.000
_cell.length_c   1.000
_cell.angle_alpha   90.00
_cell.angle_beta   90.00
_cell.angle_gamma   90.00
#
_symmetry.space_group_name_H-M   'P 1'
#
loop_
_entity.id
_entity.type
_entity.pdbx_description
1 polymer ?
#
loop_
_entity_poly.entity_id
_entity_poly.type
_entity_poly.pdbx_seq_one_letter_code
_entity_poly.pdbx_strand_id
1 'polypeptide(L)'
;MGVLSSILEYYDVIEEKLEIFIFDNTSIMFAEFASDLMQDGTMKWARLKPYEAHMQAHILTEYVRLTAWCSLILRNVNSPNLSAFEQSTGNVQSYIEQDTILMLTTLKDIFAEIKNELDVQREIIAQPYKGSLLKNLIG
;
A
#
# COMPACT_ATOMS: atom_id res chain seq x y z
N MET A 1 -23.58 8.14 -0.87
CA MET A 1 -22.55 7.30 -1.51
C MET A 1 -22.52 5.94 -0.82
N GLY A 2 -22.29 4.86 -1.56
CA GLY A 2 -22.20 3.52 -0.97
C GLY A 2 -20.86 3.31 -0.25
N VAL A 3 -20.83 2.41 0.73
CA VAL A 3 -19.60 2.09 1.51
C VAL A 3 -18.43 1.75 0.60
N LEU A 4 -18.65 0.91 -0.42
CA LEU A 4 -17.61 0.55 -1.39
C LEU A 4 -17.09 1.78 -2.16
N SER A 5 -17.97 2.67 -2.62
CA SER A 5 -17.56 3.88 -3.35
C SER A 5 -16.65 4.76 -2.49
N SER A 6 -16.99 4.96 -1.21
CA SER A 6 -16.15 5.73 -0.30
C SER A 6 -14.79 5.07 -0.05
N ILE A 7 -14.75 3.74 0.07
CA ILE A 7 -13.48 3.00 0.20
C ILE A 7 -12.59 3.20 -1.04
N LEU A 8 -13.17 3.09 -2.24
CA LEU A 8 -12.42 3.27 -3.48
C LEU A 8 -11.88 4.70 -3.62
N GLU A 9 -12.69 5.71 -3.28
CA GLU A 9 -12.25 7.11 -3.23
C GLU A 9 -11.10 7.32 -2.23
N TYR A 10 -11.13 6.66 -1.06
CA TYR A 10 -10.01 6.72 -0.12
C TYR A 10 -8.74 6.07 -0.67
N TYR A 11 -8.84 4.96 -1.39
CA TYR A 11 -7.67 4.38 -2.06
C TYR A 11 -7.08 5.34 -3.10
N ASP A 12 -7.91 6.03 -3.88
CA ASP A 12 -7.44 6.98 -4.89
C ASP A 12 -6.69 8.15 -4.25
N VAL A 13 -7.20 8.68 -3.14
CA VAL A 13 -6.52 9.73 -2.36
C VAL A 13 -5.19 9.24 -1.78
N ILE A 14 -5.14 8.00 -1.27
CA ILE A 14 -3.91 7.41 -0.75
C ILE A 14 -2.88 7.21 -1.87
N GLU A 15 -3.32 6.70 -3.02
CA GLU A 15 -2.46 6.49 -4.18
C GLU A 15 -1.82 7.80 -4.67
N GLU A 16 -2.61 8.87 -4.80
CA GLU A 16 -2.10 10.19 -5.17
C GLU A 16 -1.06 10.72 -4.16
N LYS A 17 -1.35 10.57 -2.86
CA LYS A 17 -0.40 10.97 -1.80
C LYS A 17 0.88 10.15 -1.84
N LEU A 18 0.79 8.85 -2.13
CA LEU A 18 1.94 7.97 -2.27
C LEU A 18 2.76 8.33 -3.52
N GLU A 19 2.12 8.69 -4.62
CA GLU A 19 2.80 9.14 -5.83
C GLU A 19 3.66 10.37 -5.55
N ILE A 20 3.05 11.41 -4.96
CA ILE A 20 3.74 12.64 -4.57
C ILE A 20 4.84 12.36 -3.55
N PHE A 21 4.56 11.52 -2.56
CA PHE A 21 5.57 11.16 -1.57
C PHE A 21 6.76 10.50 -2.25
N ILE A 22 6.55 9.40 -2.97
CA ILE A 22 7.62 8.62 -3.60
C ILE A 22 8.43 9.47 -4.58
N PHE A 23 7.80 10.20 -5.49
CA PHE A 23 8.54 10.91 -6.54
C PHE A 23 9.18 12.22 -6.08
N ASP A 24 8.52 12.97 -5.20
CA ASP A 24 8.95 14.33 -4.86
C ASP A 24 9.62 14.44 -3.49
N ASN A 25 9.42 13.45 -2.61
CA ASN A 25 9.78 13.54 -1.20
C ASN A 25 10.59 12.33 -0.69
N THR A 26 10.97 11.43 -1.58
CA THR A 26 11.83 10.29 -1.25
C THR A 26 13.01 10.19 -2.18
N SER A 27 14.02 9.43 -1.77
CA SER A 27 15.18 9.15 -2.59
C SER A 27 15.73 7.79 -2.20
N ILE A 28 16.38 7.15 -3.16
CA ILE A 28 17.06 5.87 -2.97
C ILE A 28 18.56 6.10 -3.16
N MET A 29 19.37 5.37 -2.40
CA MET A 29 20.82 5.43 -2.47
C MET A 29 21.40 4.02 -2.48
N PHE A 30 22.59 3.88 -3.05
CA PHE A 30 23.33 2.63 -2.93
C PHE A 30 23.62 2.34 -1.45
N ALA A 31 23.46 1.08 -1.07
CA ALA A 31 23.91 0.63 0.24
C ALA A 31 25.44 0.63 0.27
N GLU A 32 26.07 1.73 0.72
CA GLU A 32 27.51 1.73 0.99
C GLU A 32 27.84 0.69 2.07
N PHE A 33 28.75 -0.22 1.73
CA PHE A 33 29.12 -1.42 2.47
C PHE A 33 29.58 -1.13 3.91
N ALA A 34 28.98 -1.83 4.88
CA ALA A 34 29.56 -2.00 6.22
C ALA A 34 29.50 -3.47 6.71
N SER A 35 29.24 -4.44 5.83
CA SER A 35 29.23 -5.86 6.19
C SER A 35 29.40 -6.72 4.94
N ASP A 36 30.30 -7.70 5.00
CA ASP A 36 30.71 -8.67 3.97
C ASP A 36 29.58 -9.61 3.44
N LEU A 37 28.31 -9.20 3.53
CA LEU A 37 27.13 -10.05 3.27
C LEU A 37 26.10 -9.44 2.30
N MET A 38 26.25 -8.18 1.86
CA MET A 38 25.30 -7.58 0.91
C MET A 38 25.82 -7.72 -0.52
N GLN A 39 25.02 -8.34 -1.40
CA GLN A 39 25.32 -8.44 -2.83
C GLN A 39 25.42 -7.05 -3.46
N ASP A 40 26.38 -6.92 -4.36
CA ASP A 40 26.59 -5.76 -5.22
C ASP A 40 25.27 -5.37 -5.91
N GLY A 41 24.90 -4.08 -5.88
CA GLY A 41 23.68 -3.55 -6.51
C GLY A 41 22.43 -3.39 -5.61
N THR A 42 22.55 -3.58 -4.29
CA THR A 42 21.42 -3.38 -3.37
C THR A 42 21.15 -1.89 -3.11
N MET A 43 19.89 -1.46 -3.25
CA MET A 43 19.46 -0.09 -2.95
C MET A 43 18.83 0.00 -1.56
N LYS A 44 18.94 1.17 -0.91
CA LYS A 44 18.26 1.49 0.34
C LYS A 44 17.59 2.85 0.25
N TRP A 45 16.59 3.05 1.09
CA TRP A 45 15.98 4.36 1.28
C TRP A 45 16.99 5.37 1.84
N ALA A 46 17.00 6.57 1.26
CA ALA A 46 17.70 7.69 1.85
C ALA A 46 16.96 8.15 3.11
N ARG A 47 17.70 8.70 4.07
CA ARG A 47 17.09 9.22 5.30
C ARG A 47 16.17 10.40 4.98
N LEU A 48 14.93 10.31 5.44
CA LEU A 48 13.95 11.38 5.32
C LEU A 48 14.36 12.63 6.12
N LYS A 49 14.12 13.79 5.53
CA LYS A 49 14.13 15.10 6.21
C LYS A 49 12.90 15.23 7.12
N PRO A 50 12.90 16.16 8.09
CA PRO A 50 11.80 16.29 9.04
C PRO A 50 10.41 16.49 8.40
N TYR A 51 10.32 17.25 7.30
CA TYR A 51 9.05 17.45 6.61
C TYR A 51 8.59 16.20 5.85
N GLU A 52 9.52 15.45 5.25
CA GLU A 52 9.24 14.22 4.52
C GLU A 52 8.77 13.12 5.49
N ALA A 53 9.41 13.01 6.65
CA ALA A 53 9.00 12.11 7.73
C ALA A 53 7.62 12.47 8.30
N HIS A 54 7.29 13.76 8.37
CA HIS A 54 5.95 14.20 8.76
C HIS A 54 4.90 13.77 7.71
N MET A 55 5.20 13.93 6.41
CA MET A 55 4.33 13.44 5.34
C MET A 55 4.14 11.93 5.41
N GLN A 56 5.22 11.18 5.59
CA GLN A 56 5.21 9.73 5.77
C GLN A 56 4.25 9.31 6.90
N ALA A 57 4.36 9.94 8.07
CA ALA A 57 3.52 9.62 9.22
C ALA A 57 2.02 9.88 8.97
N HIS A 58 1.69 10.94 8.23
CA HIS A 58 0.29 11.22 7.85
C HIS A 58 -0.25 10.16 6.88
N ILE A 59 0.51 9.84 5.83
CA ILE A 59 0.12 8.82 4.84
C ILE A 59 -0.06 7.47 5.52
N LEU A 60 0.89 7.06 6.35
CA LEU A 60 0.83 5.81 7.10
C LEU A 60 -0.41 5.75 8.00
N THR A 61 -0.70 6.83 8.72
CA THR A 61 -1.87 6.90 9.61
C THR A 61 -3.17 6.73 8.84
N GLU A 62 -3.31 7.41 7.70
CA GLU A 62 -4.51 7.30 6.88
C GLU A 62 -4.64 5.91 6.24
N TYR A 63 -3.53 5.36 5.74
CA TYR A 63 -3.49 4.03 5.14
C TYR A 63 -3.89 2.94 6.14
N VAL A 64 -3.29 2.94 7.34
CA VAL A 64 -3.62 1.98 8.42
C VAL A 64 -5.10 2.05 8.82
N ARG A 65 -5.69 3.26 8.85
CA ARG A 65 -7.12 3.42 9.13
C ARG A 65 -7.99 2.81 8.04
N LEU A 66 -7.65 3.05 6.77
CA LEU A 66 -8.35 2.48 5.63
C LEU A 66 -8.29 0.95 5.62
N THR A 67 -7.11 0.38 5.82
CA THR A 67 -6.92 -1.07 5.79
C THR A 67 -7.54 -1.75 7.00
N ALA A 68 -7.50 -1.14 8.18
CA ALA A 68 -8.22 -1.65 9.36
C ALA A 68 -9.74 -1.71 9.09
N TRP A 69 -10.31 -0.69 8.44
CA TRP A 69 -11.71 -0.70 8.06
C TRP A 69 -12.04 -1.81 7.04
N CYS A 70 -11.20 -1.95 6.02
CA CYS A 70 -11.34 -3.03 5.03
C CYS A 70 -11.24 -4.43 5.67
N SER A 71 -10.27 -4.65 6.56
CA SER A 71 -10.11 -5.91 7.30
C SER A 71 -11.34 -6.24 8.14
N LEU A 72 -11.96 -5.26 8.79
CA LEU A 72 -13.22 -5.47 9.52
C LEU A 72 -14.34 -5.93 8.59
N ILE A 73 -14.49 -5.31 7.42
CA ILE A 73 -15.49 -5.72 6.42
C ILE A 73 -15.23 -7.16 5.96
N LEU A 74 -13.99 -7.48 5.59
CA LEU A 74 -13.60 -8.81 5.10
C LEU A 74 -13.80 -9.90 6.16
N ARG A 75 -13.50 -9.61 7.44
CA ARG A 75 -13.76 -10.51 8.56
C ARG A 75 -15.27 -10.74 8.76
N ASN A 76 -16.07 -9.68 8.72
CA ASN A 76 -17.52 -9.78 8.90
C ASN A 76 -18.21 -10.64 7.84
N VAL A 77 -17.66 -10.70 6.62
CA VAL A 77 -18.19 -11.54 5.54
C VAL A 77 -17.47 -12.89 5.43
N ASN A 78 -16.56 -13.22 6.35
CA ASN A 78 -15.70 -14.41 6.30
C ASN A 78 -15.03 -14.58 4.93
N SER A 79 -14.45 -13.50 4.41
CA SER A 79 -13.81 -13.50 3.09
C SER A 79 -12.65 -14.51 3.05
N PRO A 80 -12.59 -15.40 2.05
CA PRO A 80 -11.45 -16.30 1.87
C PRO A 80 -10.16 -15.55 1.51
N ASN A 81 -10.27 -14.30 1.07
CA ASN A 81 -9.15 -13.48 0.62
C ASN A 81 -8.62 -12.53 1.71
N LEU A 82 -9.06 -12.68 2.97
CA LEU A 82 -8.57 -11.86 4.08
C LEU A 82 -7.04 -11.96 4.24
N SER A 83 -6.47 -13.16 4.17
CA SER A 83 -5.02 -13.34 4.31
C SER A 83 -4.24 -12.68 3.17
N ALA A 84 -4.74 -12.75 1.94
CA ALA A 84 -4.12 -12.09 0.79
C ALA A 84 -4.19 -10.56 0.93
N PHE A 85 -5.31 -10.04 1.44
CA PHE A 85 -5.47 -8.63 1.75
C PHE A 85 -4.48 -8.15 2.82
N GLU A 86 -4.33 -8.91 3.91
CA GLU A 86 -3.40 -8.58 5.00
C GLU A 86 -1.93 -8.64 4.53
N GLN A 87 -1.58 -9.61 3.68
CA GLN A 87 -0.26 -9.67 3.07
C GLN A 87 0.02 -8.45 2.18
N SER A 88 -0.90 -8.13 1.27
CA SER A 88 -0.79 -6.95 0.41
C SER A 88 -0.70 -5.66 1.22
N THR A 89 -1.44 -5.57 2.34
CA THR A 89 -1.37 -4.45 3.27
C THR A 89 0.03 -4.30 3.88
N GLY A 90 0.63 -5.41 4.31
CA GLY A 90 2.00 -5.41 4.82
C GLY A 90 3.03 -4.96 3.78
N ASN A 91 2.87 -5.38 2.52
CA ASN A 91 3.74 -4.98 1.43
C ASN A 91 3.71 -3.46 1.22
N VAL A 92 2.52 -2.86 1.07
CA VAL A 92 2.39 -1.39 0.94
C VAL A 92 2.92 -0.67 2.17
N GLN A 93 2.60 -1.14 3.38
CA GLN A 93 3.07 -0.52 4.63
C GLN A 93 4.61 -0.48 4.67
N SER A 94 5.28 -1.56 4.29
CA SER A 94 6.75 -1.64 4.27
C SER A 94 7.40 -0.66 3.28
N TYR A 95 6.71 -0.33 2.18
CA TYR A 95 7.13 0.73 1.27
C TYR A 95 6.90 2.13 1.84
N ILE A 96 5.79 2.34 2.54
CA ILE A 96 5.49 3.62 3.23
C ILE A 96 6.51 3.86 4.33
N GLU A 97 6.79 2.87 5.17
CA GLU A 97 7.71 2.95 6.31
C GLU A 97 9.17 3.08 5.89
N GLN A 98 9.49 2.72 4.64
CA GLN A 98 10.84 2.79 4.08
C GLN A 98 11.87 1.97 4.88
N ASP A 99 11.42 0.88 5.48
CA ASP A 99 12.23 -0.03 6.28
C ASP A 99 12.68 -1.28 5.50
N THR A 100 12.31 -1.34 4.22
CA THR A 100 12.63 -2.43 3.29
C THR A 100 13.96 -2.23 2.56
N ILE A 101 14.63 -3.34 2.29
CA ILE A 101 15.72 -3.40 1.32
C ILE A 101 15.11 -3.37 -0.08
N LEU A 102 15.64 -2.51 -0.95
CA LEU A 102 15.12 -2.32 -2.29
C LEU A 102 15.87 -3.21 -3.28
N MET A 103 15.13 -4.16 -3.84
CA MET A 103 15.56 -4.95 -5.01
C MET A 103 15.35 -4.18 -6.32
N LEU A 104 14.58 -3.09 -6.27
CA LEU A 104 14.27 -2.22 -7.41
C LEU A 104 15.23 -1.03 -7.45
N THR A 105 15.59 -0.65 -8.67
CA THR A 105 16.63 0.37 -8.90
C THR A 105 16.07 1.76 -9.20
N THR A 106 14.75 1.90 -9.33
CA THR A 106 14.11 3.19 -9.61
C THR A 106 12.87 3.44 -8.74
N LEU A 107 12.63 4.71 -8.40
CA LEU A 107 11.41 5.14 -7.70
C LEU A 107 10.13 4.81 -8.50
N LYS A 108 10.24 4.79 -9.84
CA LYS A 108 9.13 4.43 -10.73
C LYS A 108 8.71 2.98 -10.55
N ASP A 109 9.68 2.07 -10.48
CA ASP A 109 9.38 0.65 -10.28
C ASP A 109 8.80 0.41 -8.88
N ILE A 110 9.33 1.11 -7.86
CA ILE A 110 8.80 1.02 -6.50
C ILE A 110 7.33 1.49 -6.47
N PHE A 111 7.03 2.64 -7.09
CA PHE A 111 5.65 3.13 -7.15
C PHE A 111 4.74 2.18 -7.92
N ALA A 112 5.23 1.53 -8.99
CA ALA A 112 4.46 0.53 -9.72
C ALA A 112 4.10 -0.69 -8.85
N GLU A 113 5.02 -1.18 -8.00
CA GLU A 113 4.72 -2.25 -7.03
C GLU A 113 3.68 -1.81 -6.00
N ILE A 114 3.82 -0.60 -5.45
CA ILE A 114 2.83 -0.03 -4.51
C ILE A 114 1.45 0.00 -5.18
N LYS A 115 1.36 0.52 -6.40
CA LYS A 115 0.10 0.59 -7.16
C LYS A 115 -0.51 -0.79 -7.39
N ASN A 116 0.30 -1.78 -7.79
CA ASN A 116 -0.17 -3.15 -7.98
C ASN A 116 -0.80 -3.71 -6.69
N GLU A 117 -0.18 -3.48 -5.53
CA GLU A 117 -0.71 -3.94 -4.25
C GLU A 117 -1.99 -3.20 -3.85
N LEU A 118 -2.08 -1.88 -4.08
CA LEU A 118 -3.32 -1.13 -3.87
C LEU A 118 -4.45 -1.64 -4.77
N ASP A 119 -4.16 -2.00 -6.01
CA ASP A 119 -5.13 -2.58 -6.94
C ASP A 119 -5.62 -3.96 -6.49
N VAL A 120 -4.71 -4.82 -6.00
CA VAL A 120 -5.07 -6.10 -5.36
C VAL A 120 -6.03 -5.87 -4.18
N GLN A 121 -5.73 -4.88 -3.33
CA GLN A 121 -6.58 -4.53 -2.18
C GLN A 121 -7.97 -4.06 -2.61
N ARG A 122 -8.05 -3.18 -3.61
CA ARG A 122 -9.32 -2.71 -4.21
C ARG A 122 -10.13 -3.86 -4.79
N GLU A 123 -9.49 -4.78 -5.50
CA GLU A 123 -10.16 -5.94 -6.07
C GLU A 123 -10.74 -6.85 -5.00
N ILE A 124 -9.97 -7.16 -3.96
CA ILE A 124 -10.42 -8.01 -2.85
C ILE A 124 -11.59 -7.36 -2.10
N ILE A 125 -11.51 -6.07 -1.76
CA ILE A 125 -12.59 -5.40 -1.02
C ILE A 125 -13.87 -5.23 -1.84
N ALA A 126 -13.79 -5.23 -3.17
CA ALA A 126 -14.95 -5.17 -4.05
C ALA A 126 -15.72 -6.51 -4.15
N GLN A 127 -15.07 -7.65 -3.90
CA GLN A 127 -15.68 -8.98 -4.07
C GLN A 127 -16.96 -9.21 -3.25
N PRO A 128 -17.04 -8.85 -1.95
CA PRO A 128 -18.27 -9.03 -1.18
C PRO A 128 -19.48 -8.31 -1.78
N TYR A 129 -19.24 -7.19 -2.49
CA TYR A 129 -20.29 -6.37 -3.09
C TYR A 129 -20.76 -6.93 -4.44
N LYS A 130 -19.88 -7.61 -5.20
CA LYS A 130 -20.24 -8.31 -6.45
C LYS A 130 -21.28 -9.42 -6.21
N GLY A 131 -21.19 -10.14 -5.09
CA GLY A 131 -22.18 -11.15 -4.71
C GLY A 131 -23.54 -10.58 -4.26
N SER A 132 -23.58 -9.36 -3.73
CA SER A 132 -24.83 -8.73 -3.29
C SER A 132 -25.70 -8.24 -4.47
N LEU A 133 -25.08 -7.81 -5.57
CA LEU A 133 -25.78 -7.40 -6.79
C LEU A 133 -26.50 -8.57 -7.47
N LEU A 134 -25.90 -9.77 -7.44
CA LEU A 134 -26.54 -10.96 -8.00
C LEU A 134 -27.73 -11.45 -7.16
N LYS A 135 -27.71 -11.27 -5.83
CA LYS A 135 -28.85 -11.67 -4.98
C LYS A 135 -30.08 -10.77 -5.16
N ASN A 136 -29.89 -9.51 -5.54
CA ASN A 136 -30.99 -8.56 -5.77
C ASN A 136 -31.62 -8.66 -7.17
N LEU A 137 -31.07 -9.48 -8.07
CA LEU A 137 -31.60 -9.70 -9.43
C LEU A 137 -32.38 -11.02 -9.58
N ILE A 138 -32.34 -11.88 -8.56
CA ILE A 138 -32.96 -13.23 -8.57
C ILE A 138 -33.96 -13.36 -7.40
N GLY A 139 -34.35 -12.24 -6.79
CA GLY A 139 -35.32 -12.17 -5.68
C GLY A 139 -36.61 -11.48 -6.10
#